data_AF-A0A0T9PSC2-F1
#
_entry.id   AF-A0A0T9PSC2-F1
#
_cell.length_a   1.000
_cell.length_b   1.000
_cell.length_c   1.000
_cell.angle_alpha   90.00
_cell.angle_beta   90.00
_cell.angle_gamma   90.00
#
_symmetry.space_group_name_H-M   'P 1'
#
loop_
_entity.id
_entity.type
_entity.pdbx_description
1 polymer ?
#
loop_
_entity_poly.entity_id
_entity_poly.type
_entity_poly.pdbx_seq_one_letter_code
_entity_poly.pdbx_strand_id
1 'polypeptide(L)'
;MNEYNYQRMAEQSLEQYDRILLSDPNEQEELDKRIEFLRRNSKMLNAFKSAVQNSCFVAGASTGHLELLTETAAMELYLDEVQEKIFLRVAKAERAMELDAEKDHLLQ
;
A
#
# COMPACT_ATOMS: atom_id res chain seq x y z
N MET A 1 16.50 20.96 -4.82
CA MET A 1 15.93 21.16 -6.17
C MET A 1 15.81 19.86 -6.97
N ASN A 2 16.58 18.79 -6.66
CA ASN A 2 16.45 17.47 -7.32
C ASN A 2 15.30 16.59 -6.79
N GLU A 3 15.03 16.58 -5.48
CA GLU A 3 13.96 15.74 -4.88
C GLU A 3 12.56 16.07 -5.42
N TYR A 4 12.28 17.35 -5.63
CA TYR A 4 11.03 17.81 -6.24
C TYR A 4 10.84 17.27 -7.66
N ASN A 5 11.92 17.01 -8.38
CA ASN A 5 11.87 16.43 -9.72
C ASN A 5 11.53 14.93 -9.65
N TYR A 6 12.15 14.19 -8.71
CA TYR A 6 11.86 12.76 -8.51
C TYR A 6 10.43 12.50 -8.06
N GLN A 7 9.93 13.30 -7.12
CA GLN A 7 8.55 13.14 -6.65
C GLN A 7 7.55 13.33 -7.81
N ARG A 8 7.76 14.37 -8.63
CA ARG A 8 6.88 14.65 -9.76
C ARG A 8 6.95 13.57 -10.85
N MET A 9 8.13 13.00 -11.09
CA MET A 9 8.28 11.87 -12.01
C MET A 9 7.49 10.64 -11.52
N ALA A 10 7.57 10.32 -10.23
CA ALA A 10 6.80 9.21 -9.66
C ALA A 10 5.28 9.45 -9.75
N GLU A 11 4.82 10.67 -9.50
CA GLU A 11 3.41 11.05 -9.66
C GLU A 11 2.95 10.88 -11.12
N GLN A 12 3.76 11.32 -12.10
CA GLN A 12 3.45 11.15 -13.52
C GLN A 12 3.40 9.69 -13.97
N SER A 13 4.32 8.86 -13.46
CA SER A 13 4.35 7.41 -13.71
C SER A 13 3.04 6.75 -13.23
N LEU A 14 2.63 7.07 -12.01
CA LEU A 14 1.36 6.60 -11.43
C LEU A 14 0.15 7.08 -12.23
N GLU A 15 0.10 8.36 -12.62
CA GLU A 15 -1.00 8.90 -13.44
C GLU A 15 -1.09 8.23 -14.81
N GLN A 16 0.05 7.85 -15.40
CA GLN A 16 0.05 7.09 -16.66
C GLN A 16 -0.47 5.67 -16.43
N TYR A 17 -0.02 5.00 -15.37
CA TYR A 17 -0.47 3.66 -15.05
C TYR A 17 -1.98 3.60 -14.76
N ASP A 18 -2.52 4.60 -14.07
CA ASP A 18 -3.97 4.71 -13.84
C ASP A 18 -4.78 4.79 -15.15
N ARG A 19 -4.23 5.42 -16.20
CA ARG A 19 -4.87 5.44 -17.53
C ARG A 19 -4.79 4.08 -18.22
N ILE A 20 -3.66 3.38 -18.08
CA ILE A 20 -3.49 2.02 -18.62
C ILE A 20 -4.52 1.09 -18.00
N LEU A 21 -4.65 1.09 -16.68
CA LEU A 21 -5.62 0.27 -15.93
C LEU A 21 -7.07 0.46 -16.40
N LEU A 22 -7.46 1.69 -16.77
CA LEU A 22 -8.81 1.96 -17.29
C LEU A 22 -9.07 1.33 -18.66
N SER A 23 -8.01 1.02 -19.42
CA SER A 23 -8.09 0.61 -20.83
C SER A 23 -7.62 -0.81 -21.10
N ASP A 24 -6.84 -1.42 -20.21
CA ASP A 24 -6.26 -2.75 -20.39
C ASP A 24 -6.72 -3.73 -19.30
N PRO A 25 -7.65 -4.63 -19.62
CA PRO A 25 -8.11 -5.67 -18.69
C PRO A 25 -7.01 -6.62 -18.22
N ASN A 26 -5.94 -6.82 -19.01
CA ASN A 26 -4.85 -7.70 -18.61
C ASN A 26 -4.01 -7.06 -17.50
N GLU A 27 -3.77 -5.75 -17.58
CA GLU A 27 -3.08 -5.02 -16.50
C GLU A 27 -3.94 -4.96 -15.23
N GLN A 28 -5.28 -4.92 -15.36
CA GLN A 28 -6.16 -5.08 -14.20
C GLN A 28 -5.99 -6.46 -13.54
N GLU A 29 -5.91 -7.54 -14.34
CA GLU A 29 -5.69 -8.89 -13.82
C GLU A 29 -4.29 -9.04 -13.16
N GLU A 30 -3.26 -8.44 -13.74
CA GLU A 30 -1.91 -8.42 -13.17
C GLU A 30 -1.88 -7.67 -11.83
N LEU A 31 -2.56 -6.52 -11.75
CA LEU A 31 -2.69 -5.77 -10.51
C LEU A 31 -3.39 -6.61 -9.42
N ASP A 32 -4.47 -7.31 -9.78
CA ASP A 32 -5.22 -8.16 -8.85
C ASP A 32 -4.36 -9.32 -8.32
N LYS A 33 -3.55 -9.97 -9.19
CA LYS A 33 -2.60 -11.01 -8.78
C LYS A 33 -1.58 -10.50 -7.78
N ARG A 34 -1.04 -9.28 -7.99
CA ARG A 34 -0.08 -8.65 -7.07
C ARG A 34 -0.70 -8.34 -5.73
N ILE A 35 -1.90 -7.78 -5.72
CA ILE A 35 -2.64 -7.51 -4.48
C ILE A 35 -2.92 -8.81 -3.74
N GLU A 36 -3.32 -9.87 -4.45
CA GLU A 36 -3.56 -11.18 -3.84
C GLU A 36 -2.27 -11.78 -3.25
N PHE A 37 -1.14 -11.63 -3.94
CA PHE A 37 0.16 -12.01 -3.41
C PHE A 37 0.49 -11.26 -2.11
N LEU A 38 0.25 -9.95 -2.07
CA LEU A 38 0.46 -9.15 -0.85
C LEU A 38 -0.46 -9.61 0.28
N ARG A 39 -1.75 -9.84 0.02
CA ARG A 39 -2.69 -10.37 1.02
C ARG A 39 -2.22 -11.68 1.65
N ARG A 40 -1.70 -12.60 0.84
CA ARG A 40 -1.25 -13.93 1.30
C ARG A 40 0.05 -13.89 2.11
N ASN A 41 0.92 -12.93 1.82
CA ASN A 41 2.28 -12.90 2.37
C ASN A 41 2.53 -11.79 3.41
N SER A 42 1.66 -10.79 3.46
CA SER A 42 1.80 -9.65 4.36
C SER A 42 1.48 -10.04 5.80
N LYS A 43 2.21 -9.42 6.74
CA LYS A 43 1.93 -9.45 8.19
C LYS A 43 1.50 -8.07 8.71
N MET A 44 1.08 -7.19 7.81
CA MET A 44 0.86 -5.77 8.08
C MET A 44 -0.25 -5.53 9.11
N LEU A 45 -1.34 -6.28 9.07
CA LEU A 45 -2.40 -6.20 10.08
C LEU A 45 -1.85 -6.39 11.51
N ASN A 46 -1.08 -7.45 11.72
CA ASN A 46 -0.45 -7.72 13.03
C ASN A 46 0.57 -6.64 13.39
N ALA A 47 1.35 -6.16 12.41
CA ALA A 47 2.29 -5.06 12.62
C ALA A 47 1.57 -3.77 13.06
N PHE A 48 0.40 -3.46 12.49
CA PHE A 48 -0.41 -2.32 12.92
C PHE A 48 -0.95 -2.51 14.34
N LYS A 49 -1.51 -3.68 14.66
CA LYS A 49 -1.96 -3.98 16.03
C LYS A 49 -0.80 -3.78 17.03
N SER A 50 0.38 -4.34 16.75
CA SER A 50 1.57 -4.16 17.59
C SER A 50 2.04 -2.71 17.67
N ALA A 51 1.98 -1.94 16.58
CA ALA A 51 2.36 -0.53 16.59
C ALA A 51 1.43 0.31 17.47
N VAL A 52 0.11 0.07 17.39
CA VAL A 52 -0.87 0.76 18.25
C VAL A 52 -0.63 0.43 19.72
N GLN A 53 -0.42 -0.85 20.05
CA GLN A 53 -0.17 -1.29 21.42
C GLN A 53 1.13 -0.72 22.02
N ASN A 54 2.20 -0.67 21.22
CA ASN A 54 3.54 -0.35 21.73
C ASN A 54 3.95 1.12 21.55
N SER A 55 3.34 1.84 20.61
CA SER A 55 3.74 3.21 20.26
C SER A 55 2.73 4.28 20.65
N CYS A 56 1.50 3.91 21.02
CA CYS A 56 0.52 4.87 21.53
C CYS A 56 0.57 4.93 23.06
N PHE A 57 0.71 6.15 23.60
CA PHE A 57 0.56 6.41 25.03
C PHE A 57 -0.74 7.15 25.28
N VAL A 58 -1.63 6.56 26.08
CA VAL A 58 -2.85 7.23 26.55
C VAL A 58 -2.65 7.58 28.02
N ALA A 59 -2.51 8.89 28.29
CA ALA A 59 -2.30 9.37 29.65
C ALA A 59 -3.46 8.92 30.57
N GLY A 60 -3.12 8.27 31.68
CA GLY A 60 -4.09 7.80 32.67
C GLY A 60 -4.78 6.45 32.33
N ALA A 61 -4.49 5.84 31.17
CA ALA A 61 -4.98 4.49 30.86
C ALA A 61 -3.91 3.44 31.15
N SER A 62 -4.34 2.26 31.61
CA SER A 62 -3.44 1.10 31.68
C SER A 62 -3.16 0.58 30.27
N THR A 63 -1.97 0.01 30.08
CA THR A 63 -1.50 -0.54 28.78
C THR A 63 -2.48 -1.54 28.15
N GLY A 64 -3.28 -2.25 28.96
CA GLY A 64 -4.28 -3.22 28.47
C GLY A 64 -5.47 -2.64 27.70
N HIS A 65 -5.72 -1.32 27.78
CA HIS A 65 -6.84 -0.71 27.03
C HIS A 65 -6.58 -0.70 25.52
N LEU A 66 -5.33 -0.51 25.10
CA LEU A 66 -4.95 -0.52 23.69
C LEU A 66 -4.95 -1.94 23.11
N GLU A 67 -4.56 -2.92 23.92
CA GLU A 67 -4.66 -4.33 23.56
C GLU A 67 -6.12 -4.72 23.28
N LEU A 68 -7.03 -4.41 24.22
CA LEU A 68 -8.46 -4.64 24.04
C LEU A 68 -9.03 -3.91 22.81
N LEU A 69 -8.57 -2.68 22.55
CA LEU A 69 -8.98 -1.91 21.37
C LEU A 69 -8.58 -2.63 20.07
N THR A 70 -7.34 -3.09 19.98
CA THR A 70 -6.82 -3.76 18.77
C THR A 70 -7.45 -5.12 18.49
N GLU A 71 -8.08 -5.74 19.49
CA GLU A 71 -8.84 -6.99 19.31
C GLU A 71 -10.34 -6.77 19.06
N THR A 72 -10.79 -5.52 18.99
CA THR A 72 -12.17 -5.25 18.59
C THR A 72 -12.37 -5.51 17.09
N ALA A 73 -13.51 -6.11 16.73
CA ALA A 73 -13.86 -6.35 15.33
C ALA A 73 -13.88 -5.05 14.49
N ALA A 74 -14.29 -3.93 15.09
CA ALA A 74 -14.28 -2.63 14.43
C ALA A 74 -12.85 -2.16 14.08
N MET A 75 -11.90 -2.34 15.00
CA MET A 75 -10.50 -2.00 14.74
C MET A 75 -9.88 -2.96 13.72
N GLU A 76 -10.20 -4.25 13.78
CA GLU A 76 -9.70 -5.22 12.82
C GLU A 76 -10.15 -4.90 11.39
N LEU A 77 -11.44 -4.60 11.18
CA LEU A 77 -11.96 -4.15 9.89
C LEU A 77 -11.30 -2.85 9.42
N TYR A 78 -11.11 -1.89 10.31
CA TYR A 78 -10.43 -0.64 9.95
C TYR A 78 -8.98 -0.86 9.51
N LEU A 79 -8.22 -1.65 10.27
CA LEU A 79 -6.83 -1.96 9.93
C LEU A 79 -6.73 -2.81 8.65
N ASP A 80 -7.72 -3.68 8.41
CA ASP A 80 -7.86 -4.43 7.15
C ASP A 80 -8.06 -3.48 5.96
N GLU A 81 -8.98 -2.52 6.05
CA GLU A 81 -9.18 -1.49 5.02
C GLU A 81 -7.92 -0.64 4.78
N VAL A 82 -7.17 -0.34 5.84
CA VAL A 82 -5.91 0.41 5.75
C VAL A 82 -4.85 -0.40 4.99
N GLN A 83 -4.67 -1.68 5.31
CA GLN A 83 -3.70 -2.52 4.58
C GLN A 83 -4.10 -2.69 3.12
N GLU A 84 -5.39 -2.85 2.80
CA GLU A 84 -5.86 -2.97 1.43
C GLU A 84 -5.54 -1.72 0.58
N LYS A 85 -5.71 -0.52 1.16
CA LYS A 85 -5.30 0.73 0.51
C LYS A 85 -3.80 0.80 0.29
N ILE A 86 -3.00 0.27 1.21
CA ILE A 86 -1.54 0.24 1.08
C ILE A 86 -1.14 -0.76 0.00
N PHE A 87 -1.72 -1.96 -0.03
CA PHE A 87 -1.45 -2.96 -1.07
C PHE A 87 -1.73 -2.42 -2.46
N LEU A 88 -2.88 -1.77 -2.63
CA LEU A 88 -3.23 -1.13 -3.91
C LEU A 88 -2.18 -0.09 -4.32
N ARG A 89 -1.79 0.80 -3.41
CA ARG A 89 -0.81 1.86 -3.70
C ARG A 89 0.57 1.30 -4.03
N VAL A 90 1.03 0.32 -3.27
CA VAL A 90 2.33 -0.35 -3.48
C VAL A 90 2.33 -1.08 -4.81
N ALA A 91 1.32 -1.92 -5.07
CA ALA A 91 1.22 -2.68 -6.31
C ALA A 91 1.16 -1.75 -7.55
N LYS A 92 0.43 -0.63 -7.46
CA LYS A 92 0.41 0.40 -8.51
C LYS A 92 1.78 1.05 -8.71
N ALA A 93 2.44 1.45 -7.63
CA ALA A 93 3.74 2.13 -7.71
C ALA A 93 4.81 1.20 -8.30
N GLU A 94 4.89 -0.04 -7.83
CA GLU A 94 5.84 -1.03 -8.34
C GLU A 94 5.60 -1.32 -9.82
N ARG A 95 4.34 -1.53 -10.23
CA ARG A 95 4.03 -1.81 -11.64
C ARG A 95 4.28 -0.62 -12.55
N ALA A 96 3.97 0.60 -12.10
CA ALA A 96 4.27 1.82 -12.85
C ALA A 96 5.78 1.99 -13.08
N MET A 97 6.59 1.74 -12.05
CA MET A 97 8.06 1.78 -12.16
C MET A 97 8.62 0.73 -13.11
N GLU A 98 8.07 -0.49 -13.11
CA GLU A 98 8.48 -1.55 -14.05
C GLU A 98 8.18 -1.16 -15.49
N LEU A 99 6.97 -0.68 -15.77
CA LEU A 99 6.56 -0.25 -17.12
C LEU A 99 7.40 0.91 -17.63
N ASP A 100 7.80 1.84 -16.76
CA ASP A 100 8.70 2.92 -17.15
C ASP A 100 10.12 2.41 -17.44
N ALA A 101 10.63 1.46 -16.64
CA ALA A 101 11.91 0.82 -16.92
C ALA A 101 11.90 0.04 -18.25
N GLU A 102 10.80 -0.66 -18.57
CA GLU A 102 10.61 -1.35 -19.85
C GLU A 102 10.63 -0.38 -21.04
N LYS A 103 9.98 0.80 -20.92
CA LYS A 103 10.01 1.84 -21.95
C LYS A 103 11.43 2.37 -22.17
N ASP A 104 12.17 2.65 -21.11
CA ASP A 104 13.54 3.17 -21.20
C ASP A 104 14.48 2.16 -21.88
N HIS A 105 14.29 0.87 -21.62
CA HIS A 105 15.05 -0.21 -22.28
C HIS A 105 14.73 -0.36 -23.78
N LEU A 106 13.53 -0.01 -24.22
CA LEU A 106 13.13 -0.06 -25.65
C LEU A 106 13.61 1.16 -26.46
N LEU A 107 14.04 2.22 -25.78
CA LEU A 107 14.52 3.47 -26.39
C LEU A 107 16.05 3.55 -26.52
N GLN A 108 16.77 2.52 -26.04
CA GLN A 108 18.23 2.36 -26.17
C GLN A 108 18.60 1.39 -27.29
#